data_AF-A0A619AGW1-F1
#
_entry.id   AF-A0A619AGW1-F1
#
_cell.length_a   1.000
_cell.length_b   1.000
_cell.length_c   1.000
_cell.angle_alpha   90.00
_cell.angle_beta   90.00
_cell.angle_gamma   90.00
#
_symmetry.space_group_name_H-M   'P 1'
#
loop_
_entity.id
_entity.type
_entity.pdbx_description
1 polymer ?
#
loop_
_entity_poly.entity_id
_entity_poly.type
_entity_poly.pdbx_seq_one_letter_code
_entity_poly.pdbx_strand_id
1 'polypeptide(L)' 'MKPAFICILCENVATGDQCRIRERHINPDRSLLDNITDPDDERFIYLTDGTQLRVRNIRREITIEPTPFIPKKQQGGRS' A
#
# COMPACT_ATOMS: atom_id res chain seq x y z
N MET A 1 -2.49 21.02 4.70
CA MET A 1 -2.24 19.99 3.67
C MET A 1 -2.95 18.71 4.09
N LYS A 2 -3.54 17.95 3.14
CA LYS A 2 -4.03 16.61 3.47
C LYS A 2 -2.82 15.70 3.71
N PRO A 3 -2.84 14.82 4.72
CA PRO A 3 -1.78 13.83 4.88
C PRO A 3 -1.73 12.94 3.64
N ALA A 4 -0.52 12.69 3.15
CA ALA A 4 -0.25 11.73 2.09
C ALA A 4 0.61 10.60 2.69
N PHE A 5 0.40 9.40 2.19
CA PHE A 5 1.17 8.23 2.59
C PHE A 5 1.67 7.49 1.36
N ILE A 6 2.76 6.76 1.54
CA ILE A 6 3.40 6.00 0.49
C ILE A 6 2.94 4.54 0.58
N CYS A 7 2.60 3.99 -0.57
CA CYS A 7 2.29 2.57 -0.75
C CYS A 7 3.24 1.94 -1.75
N ILE A 8 3.48 0.64 -1.57
CA ILE A 8 4.07 -0.24 -2.55
C ILE A 8 2.94 -1.05 -3.18
N LEU A 9 2.78 -0.90 -4.49
CA LEU A 9 1.92 -1.73 -5.32
C LEU A 9 2.78 -2.83 -5.94
N CYS A 10 2.32 -4.07 -5.89
CA CYS A 10 3.05 -5.22 -6.41
C CYS A 10 2.09 -6.37 -6.69
N GLU A 11 2.57 -7.43 -7.33
CA GLU A 11 1.82 -8.67 -7.56
C GLU A 11 2.43 -9.79 -6.73
N ASN A 12 1.61 -10.57 -6.03
CA ASN A 12 2.06 -11.76 -5.32
C ASN A 12 2.40 -12.86 -6.33
N VAL A 13 3.64 -13.33 -6.33
CA VAL A 13 4.11 -14.34 -7.30
C VAL A 13 3.40 -15.69 -7.13
N ALA A 14 2.98 -16.03 -5.90
CA ALA A 14 2.33 -17.31 -5.63
C ALA A 14 0.86 -17.34 -6.07
N THR A 15 0.14 -16.22 -5.92
CA THR A 15 -1.31 -16.17 -6.20
C THR A 15 -1.68 -15.39 -7.45
N GLY A 16 -0.78 -14.54 -7.96
CA GLY A 16 -1.06 -13.59 -9.03
C GLY A 16 -1.85 -12.36 -8.57
N ASP A 17 -2.18 -12.25 -7.27
CA ASP A 17 -3.01 -11.17 -6.77
C ASP A 17 -2.25 -9.85 -6.66
N GLN A 18 -2.93 -8.77 -7.01
CA GLN A 18 -2.41 -7.43 -6.77
C GLN A 18 -2.47 -7.07 -5.29
N CYS A 19 -1.32 -6.70 -4.74
CA CYS A 19 -1.12 -6.34 -3.35
C CYS A 19 -0.78 -4.86 -3.22
N ARG A 20 -1.38 -4.17 -2.25
CA ARG A 20 -1.06 -2.79 -1.90
C ARG A 20 -0.67 -2.68 -0.43
N ILE A 21 0.59 -2.35 -0.18
CA ILE A 21 1.19 -2.39 1.16
C ILE A 21 1.61 -0.96 1.53
N ARG A 22 1.18 -0.46 2.69
CA ARG A 22 1.66 0.84 3.18
C ARG A 22 3.13 0.71 3.58
N GLU A 23 3.94 1.68 3.19
CA GLU A 23 5.40 1.66 3.44
C GLU A 23 5.73 1.47 4.93
N ARG A 24 4.94 2.07 5.83
CA ARG A 24 5.10 1.92 7.29
C ARG A 24 4.93 0.49 7.84
N HIS A 25 4.37 -0.43 7.05
CA HIS A 25 4.23 -1.85 7.43
C HIS A 25 5.35 -2.72 6.85
N ILE A 26 6.25 -2.15 6.06
CA ILE A 26 7.39 -2.84 5.48
C ILE A 26 8.58 -2.68 6.41
N ASN A 27 9.30 -3.76 6.67
CA ASN A 27 10.58 -3.73 7.36
C ASN A 27 11.67 -3.27 6.37
N PRO A 28 12.24 -2.07 6.54
CA PRO A 28 13.21 -1.51 5.59
C PRO A 28 14.58 -2.20 5.66
N ASP A 29 14.94 -2.78 6.81
CA ASP A 29 16.25 -3.44 6.98
C ASP A 29 16.32 -4.78 6.25
N ARG A 30 15.16 -5.39 5.98
CA ARG A 30 15.06 -6.70 5.34
C ARG A 30 14.55 -6.64 3.91
N SER A 31 13.82 -5.59 3.55
CA SER A 31 13.16 -5.45 2.25
C SER A 31 13.98 -4.56 1.33
N LEU A 32 14.62 -5.17 0.32
CA LEU A 32 15.37 -4.43 -0.70
C LEU A 32 14.43 -3.99 -1.83
N LEU A 33 13.96 -2.75 -1.73
CA LEU A 33 13.02 -2.15 -2.69
C LEU A 33 13.67 -1.07 -3.57
N ASP A 34 14.97 -0.85 -3.42
CA ASP A 34 15.73 0.03 -4.30
C ASP A 34 16.12 -0.70 -5.59
N ASN A 35 16.35 0.08 -6.66
CA ASN A 35 16.86 -0.42 -7.95
C ASN A 35 15.98 -1.48 -8.62
N ILE A 36 14.66 -1.36 -8.52
CA ILE A 36 13.73 -2.15 -9.33
C ILE A 36 13.80 -1.61 -10.76
N THR A 37 14.26 -2.43 -11.69
CA THR A 37 14.49 -2.01 -13.09
C THR A 37 13.54 -2.70 -14.06
N ASP A 38 13.01 -3.87 -13.70
CA ASP A 38 12.14 -4.67 -14.55
C ASP A 38 10.80 -4.99 -13.86
N PRO A 39 9.66 -4.96 -14.57
CA PRO A 39 8.38 -5.42 -14.04
C PRO A 39 8.38 -6.88 -13.56
N ASP A 40 9.24 -7.73 -14.09
CA ASP A 40 9.39 -9.13 -13.67
C ASP A 40 10.46 -9.33 -12.58
N ASP A 41 11.10 -8.25 -12.10
CA ASP A 41 12.02 -8.32 -10.94
C ASP A 41 11.27 -8.80 -9.69
N GLU A 42 11.55 -10.03 -9.30
CA GLU A 42 11.00 -10.59 -8.08
C GLU A 42 11.81 -10.18 -6.84
N ARG A 43 11.11 -9.82 -5.77
CA ARG A 43 11.70 -9.48 -4.46
C ARG A 43 10.89 -10.08 -3.32
N PHE A 44 11.54 -10.21 -2.17
CA PHE A 44 10.85 -10.49 -0.92
C PHE A 44 10.56 -9.20 -0.17
N ILE A 45 9.29 -9.00 0.18
CA ILE A 45 8.87 -7.95 1.12
C ILE A 45 8.65 -8.61 2.47
N TYR A 46 9.32 -8.09 3.49
CA TYR A 46 9.15 -8.50 4.88
C TYR A 46 8.29 -7.46 5.58
N LEU A 47 7.15 -7.88 6.11
CA LEU A 47 6.27 -7.02 6.88
C LEU A 47 6.70 -6.96 8.34
N THR A 48 6.33 -5.88 9.02
CA THR A 48 6.64 -5.67 10.44
C THR A 48 5.92 -6.66 11.36
N ASP A 49 4.85 -7.31 10.89
CA ASP A 49 4.14 -8.37 11.61
C ASP A 49 4.78 -9.77 11.47
N GLY A 50 5.90 -9.86 10.72
CA GLY A 50 6.61 -11.11 10.47
C GLY A 50 6.21 -11.84 9.19
N THR A 51 5.17 -11.38 8.49
CA THR A 51 4.76 -11.95 7.19
C THR A 51 5.82 -11.70 6.12
N GLN A 52 6.01 -12.67 5.24
CA GLN A 52 6.91 -12.58 4.10
C GLN A 52 6.13 -12.80 2.79
N LEU A 53 6.32 -11.91 1.83
CA LEU A 53 5.67 -11.97 0.52
C LEU A 53 6.73 -12.02 -0.57
N ARG A 54 6.58 -12.95 -1.52
CA ARG A 54 7.34 -12.95 -2.78
C ARG A 54 6.53 -12.19 -3.82
N VAL A 55 7.08 -11.13 -4.36
CA VAL A 55 6.34 -10.19 -5.21
C VAL A 55 7.11 -9.77 -6.45
N ARG A 56 6.40 -9.32 -7.49
CA ARG A 56 6.93 -8.71 -8.72
C ARG A 56 6.15 -7.45 -9.10
N ASN A 57 6.52 -6.81 -10.21
CA ASN A 57 5.89 -5.61 -10.76
C ASN A 57 5.74 -4.50 -9.71
N ILE A 58 6.82 -4.28 -8.98
CA ILE A 58 6.84 -3.47 -7.76
C ILE A 58 6.93 -1.99 -8.14
N ARG A 59 6.02 -1.18 -7.60
CA ARG A 59 5.93 0.27 -7.87
C ARG A 59 5.60 1.03 -6.60
N ARG A 60 6.17 2.23 -6.47
CA ARG A 60 5.90 3.15 -5.34
C ARG A 60 4.85 4.16 -5.74
N GLU A 61 3.78 4.29 -4.94
CA GLU A 61 2.68 5.22 -5.16
C GLU A 61 2.49 6.15 -3.97
N ILE A 62 2.31 7.44 -4.24
CA ILE A 62 1.90 8.43 -3.23
C ILE A 62 0.37 8.50 -3.23
N THR A 63 -0.23 8.22 -2.09
CA THR A 63 -1.68 8.23 -1.91
C THR A 63 -2.08 9.34 -0.95
N ILE A 64 -3.00 10.21 -1.37
CA ILE A 64 -3.56 11.24 -0.49
C ILE A 64 -4.63 10.59 0.39
N GLU A 65 -4.61 10.83 1.70
CA GLU A 65 -5.65 10.30 2.57
C GLU A 65 -7.04 10.77 2.12
N PRO A 66 -7.98 9.84 1.93
CA PRO A 66 -9.35 10.22 1.67
C PRO A 66 -9.85 10.97 2.91
N THR A 67 -10.35 12.18 2.71
CA THR A 67 -11.02 12.92 3.78
C THR A 67 -12.28 12.13 4.12
N PRO A 68 -12.46 11.68 5.39
CA PRO A 68 -13.69 11.01 5.79
C PRO A 68 -14.86 11.92 5.43
N PHE A 69 -15.74 11.44 4.54
CA PHE A 69 -16.99 12.14 4.28
C PHE A 69 -17.84 11.96 5.53
N ILE A 70 -17.98 13.01 6.33
CA ILE A 70 -18.95 13.04 7.42
C ILE A 70 -20.27 13.46 6.76
N PRO A 71 -21.26 12.55 6.61
CA PRO A 71 -22.57 12.95 6.15
C PRO A 71 -23.10 13.95 7.19
N LYS A 72 -23.38 15.19 6.77
CA LYS A 72 -24.15 16.10 7.63
C LYS A 72 -25.47 15.39 7.91
N LYS A 73 -25.71 15.01 9.17
CA LYS A 73 -27.06 14.66 9.63
C LYS A 73 -27.97 15.81 9.22
N GLN A 74 -28.92 15.56 8.32
CA GLN A 74 -30.02 16.48 8.09
C GLN A 74 -30.78 16.59 9.41
N GLN A 75 -30.54 17.69 10.13
CA GLN A 75 -31.37 18.10 11.23
C GLN A 75 -32.67 18.65 10.63
N GLY A 76 -33.78 17.99 10.95
CA GLY A 76 -35.06 18.66 11.11
C GLY A 76 -35.90 18.79 9.85
N GLY A 77 -37.03 18.10 9.88
CA GLY A 77 -38.19 18.33 9.04
C GLY A 77 -39.34 17.43 9.49
N ARG A 78 -39.74 17.53 10.76
CA ARG A 78 -41.07 17.06 11.18
C ARG A 78 -42.07 18.04 10.58
N SER A 79 -42.91 17.52 9.68
CA SER A 79 -44.23 18.06 9.36
C SER A 79 -45.23 16.91 9.50
#